data_AF-A0AA91EDV9-F1
#
_entry.id   AF-A0AA91EDV9-F1
#
_cell.length_a   1.000
_cell.length_b   1.000
_cell.length_c   1.000
_cell.angle_alpha   90.00
_cell.angle_beta   90.00
_cell.angle_gamma   90.00
#
_symmetry.space_group_name_H-M   'P 1'
#
loop_
_entity.id
_entity.type
_entity.pdbx_description
1 polymer ?
#
loop_
_entity_poly.entity_id
_entity_poly.type
_entity_poly.pdbx_seq_one_letter_code
_entity_poly.pdbx_strand_id
1 'polypeptide(L)'
;MPASLTEQVNPYMRCMQGTNTKKPRCINLRGEIGQNVMCSMYENRPSPCREFSQSWEFGEPNEACDRARAAYGLAALTPPNAEEFASKIATGCHFPG
;
A
#
# COMPACT_ATOMS: atom_id res chain seq x y z
N MET A 1 -11.63 -9.58 14.25
CA MET A 1 -10.99 -10.32 13.14
C MET A 1 -11.10 -11.82 13.41
N PRO A 2 -11.58 -12.66 12.47
CA PRO A 2 -11.77 -14.09 12.70
C PRO A 2 -10.45 -14.85 12.86
N ALA A 3 -10.40 -15.81 13.79
CA ALA A 3 -9.22 -16.64 14.03
C ALA A 3 -8.83 -17.48 12.80
N SER A 4 -9.81 -17.87 11.98
CA SER A 4 -9.62 -18.68 10.77
C SER A 4 -8.78 -18.02 9.68
N LEU A 5 -8.59 -16.69 9.76
CA LEU A 5 -7.80 -15.90 8.81
C LEU A 5 -6.46 -15.44 9.38
N THR A 6 -6.12 -15.93 10.57
CA THR A 6 -4.89 -15.59 11.28
C THR A 6 -4.11 -16.85 11.63
N GLU A 7 -2.79 -16.73 11.69
CA GLU A 7 -1.90 -17.80 12.14
C GLU A 7 -1.17 -17.38 13.41
N GLN A 8 -0.88 -18.35 14.28
CA GLN A 8 -0.16 -18.11 15.52
C GLN A 8 1.34 -18.02 15.23
N VAL A 9 1.94 -16.89 15.59
CA VAL A 9 3.39 -16.69 15.46
C VAL A 9 4.09 -17.16 16.73
N ASN A 10 3.51 -16.85 17.89
CA ASN A 10 3.96 -17.30 19.21
C ASN A 10 2.77 -17.28 20.20
N PRO A 11 2.94 -17.64 21.49
CA PRO A 11 1.85 -17.66 22.47
C PRO A 11 1.09 -16.34 22.64
N TYR A 12 1.71 -15.20 22.33
CA TYR A 12 1.17 -13.86 22.57
C TYR A 12 0.85 -13.08 21.28
N MET A 13 1.25 -13.60 20.12
CA MET A 13 1.17 -12.88 18.84
C MET A 13 0.58 -13.74 17.72
N ARG A 14 -0.29 -13.12 16.94
CA ARG A 14 -0.86 -13.68 15.71
C ARG A 14 -0.64 -12.71 14.56
N CYS A 15 -0.54 -13.25 13.35
CA CYS A 15 -0.49 -12.46 12.13
C CYS A 15 -1.55 -12.95 11.14
N MET A 16 -1.79 -12.18 10.07
CA MET A 16 -2.70 -12.60 9.01
C MET A 16 -2.08 -13.78 8.25
N GLN A 17 -2.87 -14.80 7.93
CA GLN A 17 -2.38 -15.94 7.16
C GLN A 17 -1.70 -15.51 5.85
N GLY A 18 -0.54 -16.10 5.59
CA GLY A 18 0.27 -15.81 4.40
C GLY A 18 1.24 -14.65 4.57
N THR A 19 1.26 -14.00 5.74
CA THR A 19 2.24 -12.93 6.05
C THR A 19 3.46 -13.44 6.82
N ASN A 20 3.42 -14.64 7.41
CA ASN A 20 4.54 -15.25 8.14
C ASN A 20 5.56 -15.95 7.21
N THR A 21 6.05 -15.26 6.17
CA THR A 21 7.02 -15.82 5.22
C THR A 21 7.91 -14.72 4.64
N LYS A 22 9.02 -15.11 3.99
CA LYS A 22 9.96 -14.16 3.34
C LYS A 22 9.33 -13.34 2.21
N LYS A 23 8.28 -13.86 1.59
CA LYS A 23 7.50 -13.16 0.53
C LYS A 23 6.06 -13.02 0.99
N PRO A 24 5.76 -12.08 1.91
CA PRO A 24 4.46 -12.01 2.56
C PRO A 24 3.36 -11.65 1.56
N ARG A 25 2.28 -12.45 1.54
CA ARG A 25 1.06 -12.20 0.78
C ARG A 25 -0.15 -12.65 1.59
N CYS A 26 -0.86 -11.68 2.16
CA CYS A 26 -2.07 -11.93 2.93
C CYS A 26 -3.13 -12.65 2.09
N ILE A 27 -3.78 -13.67 2.66
CA ILE A 27 -4.85 -14.44 2.00
C ILE A 27 -6.05 -13.57 1.55
N ASN A 28 -6.25 -12.41 2.19
CA ASN A 28 -7.32 -11.47 1.86
C ASN A 28 -6.90 -10.44 0.79
N LEU A 29 -5.64 -10.41 0.36
CA LEU A 29 -5.19 -9.54 -0.72
C LEU A 29 -5.62 -10.13 -2.06
N ARG A 30 -6.58 -9.47 -2.72
CA ARG A 30 -7.11 -9.83 -4.04
C ARG A 30 -6.46 -8.97 -5.12
N GLY A 31 -6.40 -9.51 -6.33
CA GLY A 31 -5.82 -8.87 -7.49
C GLY A 31 -4.32 -9.12 -7.65
N GLU A 32 -3.72 -8.36 -8.58
CA GLU A 32 -2.34 -8.54 -9.05
C GLU A 32 -1.48 -7.33 -8.67
N ILE A 33 -0.33 -7.61 -8.06
CA ILE A 33 0.58 -6.57 -7.58
C ILE A 33 1.20 -5.85 -8.79
N GLY A 34 1.18 -4.52 -8.77
CA GLY A 34 1.59 -3.69 -9.89
C GLY A 34 0.45 -3.35 -10.86
N GLN A 35 -0.72 -3.97 -10.72
CA GLN A 35 -1.91 -3.66 -11.51
C GLN A 35 -3.01 -3.07 -10.60
N ASN A 36 -3.88 -3.93 -10.07
CA ASN A 36 -4.91 -3.56 -9.13
C ASN A 36 -4.96 -4.58 -8.00
N VAL A 37 -4.91 -4.09 -6.77
CA VAL A 37 -5.06 -4.92 -5.57
C VAL A 37 -6.06 -4.29 -4.61
N MET A 38 -6.77 -5.14 -3.86
CA MET A 38 -7.65 -4.71 -2.79
C MET A 38 -7.72 -5.76 -1.68
N CYS A 39 -8.05 -5.33 -0.46
CA CYS A 39 -8.37 -6.25 0.62
C CYS A 39 -9.84 -6.68 0.49
N SER A 40 -10.13 -7.98 0.42
CA SER A 40 -11.51 -8.50 0.34
C SER A 40 -12.35 -8.24 1.60
N MET A 41 -11.77 -7.69 2.65
CA MET A 41 -12.42 -7.38 3.91
C MET A 41 -11.98 -6.03 4.47
N TYR A 42 -11.91 -5.02 3.60
CA TYR A 42 -11.41 -3.68 3.92
C TYR A 42 -12.08 -3.06 5.16
N GLU A 43 -13.40 -3.20 5.30
CA GLU A 43 -14.19 -2.73 6.45
C GLU A 43 -13.81 -3.42 7.77
N ASN A 44 -13.47 -4.72 7.69
CA ASN A 44 -13.18 -5.57 8.84
C ASN A 44 -11.67 -5.67 9.13
N ARG A 45 -10.86 -4.74 8.62
CA ARG A 45 -9.40 -4.75 8.82
C ARG A 45 -9.03 -4.72 10.30
N PRO A 46 -7.99 -5.48 10.71
CA PRO A 46 -7.51 -5.46 12.08
C PRO A 46 -6.72 -4.17 12.33
N SER A 47 -6.48 -3.82 13.59
CA SER A 47 -5.76 -2.58 13.96
C SER A 47 -4.46 -2.37 13.17
N PRO A 48 -3.55 -3.36 13.01
CA PRO A 48 -2.30 -3.12 12.30
C PRO A 48 -2.48 -2.71 10.84
N CYS A 49 -3.53 -3.20 10.14
CA CYS A 49 -3.79 -2.80 8.75
C CYS A 49 -4.65 -1.54 8.64
N ARG A 50 -5.35 -1.16 9.72
CA ARG A 50 -6.16 0.07 9.78
C ARG A 50 -5.30 1.28 10.15
N GLU A 51 -4.31 1.07 11.00
CA GLU A 51 -3.33 2.06 11.43
C GLU A 51 -2.20 2.25 10.39
N PHE A 52 -2.15 1.41 9.36
CA PHE A 52 -1.19 1.55 8.26
C PHE A 52 -1.60 2.69 7.33
N SER A 53 -0.88 3.81 7.40
CA SER A 53 -1.09 4.96 6.51
C SER A 53 -0.64 4.64 5.08
N GLN A 54 -1.41 5.07 4.10
CA GLN A 54 -1.04 4.91 2.70
C GLN A 54 0.04 5.95 2.31
N SER A 55 0.87 5.63 1.33
CA SER A 55 1.83 6.62 0.80
C SER A 55 1.06 7.82 0.26
N TRP A 56 1.52 9.03 0.60
CA TRP A 56 0.90 10.32 0.25
C TRP A 56 -0.47 10.61 0.86
N GLU A 57 -0.98 9.80 1.81
CA GLU A 57 -2.26 10.05 2.48
C GLU A 57 -2.30 11.41 3.21
N PHE A 58 -1.16 11.81 3.78
CA PHE A 58 -0.98 13.10 4.47
C PHE A 58 -0.01 14.02 3.73
N GLY A 59 0.17 13.83 2.42
CA GLY A 59 1.15 14.58 1.63
C GLY A 59 2.61 14.12 1.82
N GLU A 60 2.83 13.06 2.60
CA GLU A 60 4.16 12.49 2.88
C GLU A 60 4.27 11.08 2.28
N PRO A 61 5.44 10.70 1.71
CA PRO A 61 5.67 9.34 1.26
C PRO A 61 5.75 8.38 2.45
N ASN A 62 5.34 7.13 2.23
CA ASN A 62 5.51 6.06 3.22
C ASN A 62 6.62 5.09 2.78
N GLU A 63 7.73 5.07 3.51
CA GLU A 63 8.88 4.18 3.27
C GLU A 63 8.51 2.68 3.24
N ALA A 64 7.48 2.27 4.00
CA ALA A 64 7.01 0.90 4.00
C ALA A 64 6.33 0.54 2.67
N CYS A 65 5.62 1.49 2.06
CA CYS A 65 5.06 1.31 0.72
C CYS A 65 6.18 1.22 -0.32
N ASP A 66 7.21 2.06 -0.24
CA ASP A 66 8.33 2.05 -1.19
C ASP A 66 9.14 0.76 -1.10
N ARG A 67 9.45 0.30 0.11
CA ARG A 67 10.11 -0.99 0.34
C ARG A 67 9.27 -2.16 -0.17
N ALA A 68 7.95 -2.14 0.05
CA ALA A 68 7.07 -3.17 -0.49
C ALA A 68 7.11 -3.18 -2.02
N ARG A 69 7.05 -2.01 -2.67
CA ARG A 69 7.13 -1.87 -4.13
C ARG A 69 8.47 -2.33 -4.68
N ALA A 70 9.58 -1.96 -4.04
CA ALA A 70 10.92 -2.38 -4.41
C ALA A 70 11.09 -3.91 -4.35
N ALA A 71 10.47 -4.58 -3.37
CA ALA A 71 10.48 -6.05 -3.28
C ALA A 71 9.78 -6.74 -4.47
N TYR A 72 8.91 -6.03 -5.19
CA TYR A 72 8.26 -6.47 -6.43
C TYR A 72 8.87 -5.84 -7.69
N GLY A 73 9.98 -5.11 -7.58
CA GLY A 73 10.64 -4.45 -8.71
C GLY A 73 9.90 -3.22 -9.25
N LEU A 74 9.00 -2.64 -8.46
CA LEU A 74 8.21 -1.47 -8.82
C LEU A 74 8.87 -0.19 -8.30
N ALA A 75 8.83 0.89 -9.09
CA ALA A 75 9.32 2.22 -8.70
C ALA A 75 8.48 2.81 -7.55
N ALA A 76 9.04 3.69 -6.73
CA ALA A 76 8.34 4.39 -5.65
C ALA A 76 7.11 5.16 -6.17
N LEU A 77 6.12 5.36 -5.30
CA LEU A 77 4.92 6.13 -5.68
C LEU A 77 5.23 7.62 -5.73
N THR A 78 4.82 8.28 -6.81
CA THR A 78 4.80 9.74 -6.89
C THR A 78 3.56 10.28 -6.18
N PRO A 79 3.57 11.57 -5.75
CA PRO A 79 2.36 12.19 -5.21
C PRO A 79 1.20 12.06 -6.21
N PRO A 80 -0.04 11.80 -5.75
CA PRO A 80 -1.19 11.59 -6.65
C PRO A 80 -1.51 12.79 -7.54
N ASN A 81 -1.02 13.98 -7.20
CA ASN A 81 -1.13 15.24 -7.93
C ASN A 81 0.17 15.63 -8.67
N ALA A 82 1.23 14.82 -8.61
CA ALA A 82 2.47 15.07 -9.35
C ALA A 82 2.26 14.99 -10.86
N GLU A 83 1.41 14.07 -11.34
CA GLU A 83 1.04 13.99 -12.77
C GLU A 83 0.23 15.22 -13.20
N GLU A 84 -0.65 15.73 -12.33
CA GLU A 84 -1.45 16.93 -12.60
C GLU A 84 -0.58 18.20 -12.66
N PHE A 85 0.43 18.32 -11.79
CA PHE A 85 1.43 19.41 -11.84
C PHE A 85 2.38 19.27 -13.04
N ALA A 86 2.85 18.06 -13.35
CA ALA A 86 3.68 17.80 -14.52
C ALA A 86 2.94 18.14 -15.83
N SER A 87 1.64 17.80 -15.92
CA SER A 87 0.81 18.16 -17.08
C SER A 87 0.56 19.66 -17.19
N LYS A 88 0.44 20.40 -16.07
CA LYS A 88 0.33 21.87 -16.06
C LYS A 88 1.64 22.56 -16.47
N ILE A 89 2.80 22.02 -16.07
CA ILE A 89 4.11 22.51 -16.50
C ILE A 89 4.36 22.20 -17.99
N ALA A 90 3.93 21.03 -18.47
CA ALA A 90 4.05 20.63 -19.88
C ALA A 90 3.11 21.39 -20.82
N THR A 91 1.97 21.90 -20.33
CA THR A 91 0.97 22.64 -21.15
C THR A 91 1.29 24.13 -21.30
N GLY A 92 2.47 24.56 -20.86
CA GLY A 92 3.07 25.80 -21.32
C GLY A 92 2.95 26.94 -20.33
N CYS A 93 4.12 27.49 -20.03
CA CYS A 93 4.31 28.89 -19.74
C CYS A 93 3.54 29.74 -20.78
N HIS A 94 2.37 30.23 -20.42
CA HIS A 94 1.91 31.52 -20.88
C HIS A 94 1.82 32.42 -19.64
N PHE A 95 2.93 33.05 -19.30
CA PHE A 95 2.90 34.27 -18.50
C PHE A 95 2.23 35.34 -19.37
N PRO A 96 1.06 35.89 -19.03
CA PRO A 96 0.73 37.21 -19.53
C PRO A 96 1.66 38.20 -18.82
N GLY A 97 2.31 39.05 -19.62
CA GLY A 97 3.06 40.20 -19.12
C GLY A 97 2.19 41.24 -18.45
#